data_AF-A0A0Q5UF23-F1
#
_entry.id   AF-A0A0Q5UF23-F1
#
_cell.length_a   1.000
_cell.length_b   1.000
_cell.length_c   1.000
_cell.angle_alpha   90.00
_cell.angle_beta   90.00
_cell.angle_gamma   90.00
#
_symmetry.space_group_name_H-M   'P 1'
#
loop_
_entity.id
_entity.type
_entity.pdbx_description
1 polymer ?
#
loop_
_entity_poly.entity_id
_entity_poly.type
_entity_poly.pdbx_seq_one_letter_code
_entity_poly.pdbx_strand_id
1 'polypeptide(L)'
;MLRKYYFFGGLILSVAFITLGFTSKESEKDSWFYVGDDEEIISTVPTLDESQYVNLELPYTGKSYTGFKQAIAIRESQGQYKLVNPFGYMGKYQFGMSALRSIGIKSRSEFLNNPRLQEKAFKALLSINKAQLSAEIEKFEGKIINGVKITESGILAAAHLGGAGSVKNYLHSNGKRKFKDGFGTSMKSYFKLFGGYDTSHIIPNMNAKVKLN
;
A
#
# COMPACT_ATOMS: atom_id res chain seq x y z
N MET A 1 -15.63 60.72 -8.67
CA MET A 1 -15.35 60.38 -7.25
C MET A 1 -15.96 59.05 -6.79
N LEU A 2 -17.15 58.64 -7.27
CA LEU A 2 -17.81 57.38 -6.90
C LEU A 2 -16.97 56.08 -7.05
N ARG A 3 -16.19 55.92 -8.13
CA ARG A 3 -15.37 54.71 -8.37
C ARG A 3 -14.33 54.40 -7.29
N LYS A 4 -13.77 55.43 -6.64
CA LYS A 4 -12.79 55.23 -5.54
C LYS A 4 -13.48 54.65 -4.30
N TYR A 5 -14.71 55.07 -4.01
CA TYR A 5 -15.47 54.57 -2.87
C TYR A 5 -15.85 53.09 -3.01
N TYR A 6 -16.16 52.61 -4.22
CA TYR A 6 -16.39 51.17 -4.45
C TYR A 6 -15.12 50.34 -4.28
N PHE A 7 -13.96 50.87 -4.67
CA PHE A 7 -12.68 50.19 -4.47
C PHE A 7 -12.34 50.06 -2.98
N PHE A 8 -12.45 51.16 -2.22
CA PHE A 8 -12.23 51.12 -0.77
C PHE A 8 -13.29 50.29 -0.04
N GLY A 9 -14.55 50.34 -0.47
CA GLY A 9 -15.63 49.51 0.09
C GLY A 9 -15.37 48.02 -0.13
N GLY A 10 -14.97 47.62 -1.34
CA GLY A 10 -14.62 46.23 -1.65
C GLY A 10 -13.39 45.74 -0.87
N LEU A 11 -12.40 46.61 -0.67
CA LEU A 11 -11.21 46.29 0.12
C LEU A 11 -11.53 46.07 1.61
N ILE A 12 -12.42 46.90 2.19
CA ILE A 12 -12.86 46.71 3.58
C ILE A 12 -13.64 45.40 3.72
N LEU A 13 -14.48 45.07 2.74
CA LEU A 13 -15.31 43.87 2.76
C LEU A 13 -14.47 42.59 2.61
N SER A 14 -13.41 42.60 1.80
CA SER A 14 -12.49 41.46 1.67
C SER A 14 -11.64 41.27 2.92
N VAL A 15 -11.13 42.34 3.53
CA VAL A 15 -10.39 42.27 4.80
C VAL A 15 -11.29 41.72 5.91
N ALA A 16 -12.52 42.21 6.03
CA ALA A 16 -13.48 41.69 7.01
C ALA A 16 -13.74 40.18 6.81
N PHE A 17 -13.90 39.74 5.57
CA PHE A 17 -14.11 38.32 5.23
C PHE A 17 -12.91 37.44 5.63
N ILE A 18 -11.68 37.92 5.43
CA ILE A 18 -10.45 37.22 5.83
C ILE A 18 -10.36 37.14 7.36
N THR A 19 -10.68 38.22 8.08
CA THR A 19 -10.61 38.24 9.56
C THR A 19 -11.65 37.33 10.22
N LEU A 20 -12.83 37.17 9.63
CA LEU A 20 -13.85 36.21 10.10
C LEU A 20 -13.40 34.75 9.98
N GLY A 21 -12.45 34.45 9.08
CA GLY A 21 -11.85 33.12 8.94
C GLY A 21 -10.83 32.76 10.03
N PHE A 22 -10.37 33.74 10.82
CA PHE A 22 -9.44 33.55 11.94
C PHE A 22 -10.16 33.47 13.30
N THR A 23 -11.28 32.76 13.38
CA THR A 23 -11.78 32.30 14.68
C THR A 23 -10.91 31.14 15.12
N SER A 24 -10.14 31.33 16.18
CA SER A 24 -9.50 30.23 16.90
C SER A 24 -10.61 29.42 17.55
N LYS A 25 -11.02 28.32 16.92
CA LYS A 25 -11.78 27.30 17.63
C LYS A 25 -10.80 26.75 18.66
N GLU A 26 -11.04 27.06 19.93
CA GLU A 26 -10.33 26.37 21.02
C GLU A 26 -10.44 24.88 20.73
N SER A 27 -9.29 24.21 20.64
CA SER A 27 -9.25 22.77 20.48
C SER A 27 -10.07 22.20 21.62
N GLU A 28 -11.19 21.53 21.29
CA GLU A 28 -11.78 20.58 22.22
C GLU A 28 -10.65 19.61 22.56
N LYS A 29 -10.14 19.75 23.77
CA LYS A 29 -9.12 18.89 24.34
C LYS A 29 -9.82 17.56 24.56
N ASP A 30 -9.58 16.64 23.65
CA ASP A 30 -10.04 15.25 23.71
C ASP A 30 -9.73 14.67 25.10
N SER A 31 -10.79 14.40 25.87
CA SER A 31 -10.70 14.02 27.29
C SER A 31 -10.08 12.63 27.51
N TRP A 32 -9.94 11.82 26.46
CA TRP A 32 -9.47 10.44 26.57
C TRP A 32 -7.97 10.31 26.92
N PHE A 33 -7.21 11.41 26.89
CA PHE A 33 -5.78 11.43 27.19
C PHE A 33 -5.43 12.13 28.51
N TYR A 34 -6.44 12.57 29.29
CA TYR A 34 -6.21 13.14 30.61
C TYR A 34 -6.28 12.04 31.66
N VAL A 35 -5.15 11.83 32.30
CA VAL A 35 -5.05 11.05 33.55
C VAL A 35 -5.54 11.96 34.67
N GLY A 36 -6.46 11.45 35.50
CA GLY A 36 -7.02 12.22 36.62
C GLY A 36 -5.94 12.64 37.61
N ASP A 37 -6.17 13.72 38.35
CA ASP A 37 -5.22 14.23 39.37
C ASP A 37 -4.93 13.19 40.50
N ASP A 38 -5.72 12.12 40.54
CA ASP A 38 -5.70 10.98 41.46
C ASP A 38 -5.20 9.66 40.83
N GLU A 39 -4.78 9.65 39.57
CA GLU A 39 -4.28 8.47 38.88
C GLU A 39 -2.75 8.51 38.66
N GLU A 40 -2.01 7.59 39.26
CA GLU A 40 -0.57 7.42 38.99
C GLU A 40 -0.35 6.80 37.60
N ILE A 41 0.32 7.53 36.70
CA ILE A 41 0.78 6.99 35.42
C ILE A 41 1.95 6.02 35.68
N ILE A 42 1.65 4.73 35.82
CA ILE A 42 2.68 3.69 35.82
C ILE A 42 3.11 3.44 34.36
N SER A 43 3.94 4.33 33.82
CA SER A 43 4.62 4.13 32.54
C SER A 43 6.05 3.63 32.78
N THR A 44 6.18 2.31 33.00
CA THR A 44 7.52 1.70 33.09
C THR A 44 8.10 1.52 31.70
N VAL A 45 9.15 2.27 31.40
CA VAL A 45 10.04 1.99 30.25
C VAL A 45 11.01 0.89 30.70
N PRO A 46 11.36 -0.08 29.82
CA PRO A 46 12.34 -1.10 30.16
C PRO A 46 13.63 -0.48 30.67
N THR A 47 14.16 -1.02 31.77
CA THR A 47 15.48 -0.65 32.30
C THR A 47 16.59 -1.02 31.31
N LEU A 48 17.79 -0.45 31.49
CA LEU A 48 18.95 -0.80 30.67
C LEU A 48 19.21 -2.32 30.68
N ASP A 49 19.09 -2.97 31.84
CA ASP A 49 19.21 -4.43 31.97
C ASP A 49 18.07 -5.17 31.23
N GLU A 50 16.81 -4.76 31.39
CA GLU A 50 15.67 -5.37 30.68
C GLU A 50 15.78 -5.21 29.15
N SER A 51 16.34 -4.09 28.67
CA SER A 51 16.58 -3.85 27.25
C SER A 51 17.74 -4.68 26.69
N GLN A 52 18.72 -5.04 27.53
CA GLN A 52 19.87 -5.86 27.14
C GLN A 52 19.50 -7.33 26.90
N TYR A 53 18.41 -7.82 27.49
CA TYR A 53 17.94 -9.20 27.31
C TYR A 53 17.02 -9.41 26.11
N VAL A 54 16.65 -8.36 25.39
CA VAL A 54 15.90 -8.53 24.14
C VAL A 54 16.89 -8.80 23.00
N ASN A 55 17.48 -10.00 23.00
CA ASN A 55 18.05 -10.60 21.79
C ASN A 55 16.89 -10.96 20.85
N LEU A 56 16.25 -9.93 20.29
CA LEU A 56 15.31 -10.10 19.21
C LEU A 56 16.13 -10.44 17.97
N GLU A 57 16.37 -11.73 17.75
CA GLU A 57 16.70 -12.25 16.43
C GLU A 57 15.47 -12.03 15.54
N LEU A 58 15.25 -10.78 15.13
CA LEU A 58 14.31 -10.47 14.08
C LEU A 58 14.79 -11.25 12.87
N PRO A 59 13.99 -12.18 12.32
CA PRO A 59 14.39 -12.89 11.13
C PRO A 59 14.64 -11.83 10.06
N TYR A 60 15.90 -11.64 9.68
CA TYR A 60 16.26 -10.74 8.60
C TYR A 60 15.74 -11.36 7.31
N THR A 61 14.52 -10.98 6.94
CA THR A 61 13.85 -11.57 5.78
C THR A 61 14.56 -11.21 4.48
N GLY A 62 15.39 -10.16 4.49
CA GLY A 62 16.21 -9.72 3.36
C GLY A 62 15.43 -9.72 2.05
N LYS A 63 16.03 -10.29 1.01
CA LYS A 63 15.41 -10.47 -0.31
C LYS A 63 14.69 -11.81 -0.48
N SER A 64 14.29 -12.50 0.59
CA SER A 64 13.49 -13.73 0.49
C SER A 64 12.05 -13.45 0.04
N TYR A 65 11.32 -14.52 -0.31
CA TYR A 65 9.86 -14.44 -0.55
C TYR A 65 9.09 -13.86 0.65
N THR A 66 9.47 -14.20 1.88
CA THR A 66 8.83 -13.63 3.09
C THR A 66 9.05 -12.12 3.14
N GLY A 67 10.26 -11.66 2.83
CA GLY A 67 10.58 -10.24 2.74
C GLY A 67 9.77 -9.53 1.66
N PHE A 68 9.59 -10.16 0.50
CA PHE A 68 8.74 -9.65 -0.58
C PHE A 68 7.29 -9.43 -0.12
N LYS A 69 6.68 -10.43 0.52
CA LYS A 69 5.32 -10.32 1.06
C LYS A 69 5.21 -9.20 2.09
N GLN A 70 6.16 -9.12 3.02
CA GLN A 70 6.15 -8.10 4.06
C GLN A 70 6.34 -6.69 3.49
N ALA A 71 7.27 -6.49 2.56
CA ALA A 71 7.49 -5.21 1.91
C ALA A 71 6.23 -4.70 1.21
N ILE A 72 5.52 -5.58 0.49
CA ILE A 72 4.23 -5.22 -0.14
C ILE A 72 3.19 -4.92 0.93
N ALA A 73 3.04 -5.78 1.94
CA ALA A 73 2.06 -5.57 3.01
C ALA A 73 2.24 -4.22 3.73
N ILE A 74 3.48 -3.82 4.00
CA ILE A 74 3.79 -2.52 4.60
C ILE A 74 3.41 -1.39 3.65
N ARG A 75 3.76 -1.49 2.36
CA ARG A 75 3.45 -0.46 1.36
C ARG A 75 1.95 -0.28 1.12
N GLU A 76 1.20 -1.38 1.18
CA GLU A 76 -0.23 -1.43 0.88
C GLU A 76 -1.11 -1.03 2.08
N SER A 77 -0.77 -1.48 3.29
CA SER A 77 -1.67 -1.34 4.46
C SER A 77 -0.97 -1.24 5.81
N GLN A 78 0.36 -1.11 5.84
CA GLN A 78 1.15 -1.27 7.07
C GLN A 78 0.94 -2.63 7.76
N GLY A 79 0.56 -3.67 6.99
CA GLY A 79 0.30 -5.01 7.52
C GLY A 79 -1.11 -5.24 8.07
N GLN A 80 -2.01 -4.26 8.00
CA GLN A 80 -3.33 -4.33 8.62
C GLN A 80 -4.32 -5.20 7.83
N TYR A 81 -4.74 -6.33 8.42
CA TYR A 81 -5.68 -7.27 7.80
C TYR A 81 -7.12 -6.75 7.66
N LYS A 82 -7.51 -5.71 8.42
CA LYS A 82 -8.88 -5.17 8.42
C LYS A 82 -9.02 -3.82 7.72
N LEU A 83 -7.91 -3.26 7.21
CA LEU A 83 -7.94 -1.95 6.55
C LEU A 83 -8.74 -2.00 5.25
N VAL A 84 -9.58 -1.00 5.03
CA VAL A 84 -10.30 -0.79 3.77
C VAL A 84 -10.08 0.66 3.35
N ASN A 85 -9.61 0.86 2.13
CA ASN A 85 -9.40 2.20 1.61
C ASN A 85 -10.67 2.79 0.95
N PRO A 86 -10.69 4.11 0.63
CA PRO A 86 -11.86 4.76 0.03
C PRO A 86 -12.31 4.19 -1.33
N PHE A 87 -11.41 3.55 -2.08
CA PHE A 87 -11.74 2.88 -3.34
C PHE A 87 -12.27 1.45 -3.14
N GLY A 88 -12.42 1.01 -1.89
CA GLY A 88 -12.96 -0.30 -1.53
C GLY A 88 -11.97 -1.45 -1.67
N TYR A 89 -10.67 -1.18 -1.79
CA TYR A 89 -9.64 -2.22 -1.67
C TYR A 89 -9.40 -2.51 -0.19
N MET A 90 -9.08 -3.77 0.12
CA MET A 90 -9.20 -4.26 1.49
C MET A 90 -8.12 -5.26 1.89
N GLY A 91 -7.86 -5.29 3.19
CA GLY A 91 -6.93 -6.21 3.83
C GLY A 91 -5.46 -5.84 3.64
N LYS A 92 -4.61 -6.74 4.14
CA LYS A 92 -3.16 -6.56 4.26
C LYS A 92 -2.48 -6.20 2.94
N TYR A 93 -3.01 -6.69 1.84
CA TYR A 93 -2.46 -6.51 0.50
C TYR A 93 -3.35 -5.63 -0.40
N GLN A 94 -4.34 -4.93 0.17
CA GLN A 94 -5.26 -4.07 -0.55
C GLN A 94 -5.87 -4.73 -1.79
N PHE A 95 -6.66 -5.78 -1.59
CA PHE A 95 -7.34 -6.49 -2.67
C PHE A 95 -8.65 -5.82 -3.07
N GLY A 96 -8.90 -5.72 -4.38
CA GLY A 96 -10.23 -5.38 -4.90
C GLY A 96 -11.12 -6.63 -5.02
N MET A 97 -12.44 -6.45 -4.87
CA MET A 97 -13.40 -7.57 -4.93
C MET A 97 -13.37 -8.36 -6.25
N SER A 98 -13.08 -7.70 -7.38
CA SER A 98 -12.98 -8.39 -8.67
C SER A 98 -11.80 -9.37 -8.72
N ALA A 99 -10.65 -9.01 -8.14
CA ALA A 99 -9.50 -9.89 -8.02
C ALA A 99 -9.77 -11.04 -7.04
N LEU A 100 -10.46 -10.78 -5.93
CA LEU A 100 -10.86 -11.83 -4.99
C LEU A 100 -11.80 -12.85 -5.64
N ARG A 101 -12.78 -12.39 -6.41
CA ARG A 101 -13.70 -13.27 -7.14
C ARG A 101 -12.99 -14.13 -8.17
N SER A 102 -11.98 -13.59 -8.87
CA SER A 102 -11.23 -14.36 -9.87
C SER A 102 -10.44 -15.53 -9.25
N ILE A 103 -10.11 -15.47 -7.96
CA ILE A 103 -9.44 -16.54 -7.21
C ILE A 103 -10.39 -17.34 -6.29
N GLY A 104 -11.71 -17.13 -6.41
CA GLY A 104 -12.74 -17.94 -5.74
C GLY A 104 -13.25 -17.38 -4.42
N ILE A 105 -12.80 -16.20 -3.99
CA ILE A 105 -13.27 -15.56 -2.75
C ILE A 105 -14.40 -14.59 -3.08
N LYS A 106 -15.59 -14.86 -2.54
CA LYS A 106 -16.81 -14.08 -2.82
C LYS A 106 -17.25 -13.19 -1.66
N SER A 107 -16.92 -13.55 -0.42
CA SER A 107 -17.36 -12.84 0.78
C SER A 107 -16.30 -11.85 1.27
N ARG A 108 -16.65 -10.56 1.29
CA ARG A 108 -15.82 -9.50 1.88
C ARG A 108 -15.60 -9.70 3.38
N SER A 109 -16.67 -10.03 4.09
CA SER A 109 -16.62 -10.22 5.55
C SER A 109 -15.70 -11.38 5.91
N GLU A 110 -15.83 -12.51 5.20
CA GLU A 110 -14.96 -13.67 5.39
C GLU A 110 -13.49 -13.33 5.11
N PHE A 111 -13.22 -12.60 4.03
CA PHE A 111 -11.87 -12.19 3.66
C PHE A 111 -11.22 -11.30 4.73
N LEU A 112 -11.94 -10.30 5.24
CA LEU A 112 -11.42 -9.36 6.25
C LEU A 112 -11.23 -10.00 7.62
N ASN A 113 -12.02 -11.03 7.95
CA ASN A 113 -11.95 -11.73 9.23
C ASN A 113 -11.02 -12.96 9.21
N ASN A 114 -10.39 -13.28 8.08
CA ASN A 114 -9.52 -14.44 7.95
C ASN A 114 -8.13 -14.08 7.40
N PRO A 115 -7.15 -13.77 8.27
CA PRO A 115 -5.77 -13.46 7.84
C PRO A 115 -5.13 -14.54 6.97
N ARG A 116 -5.38 -15.82 7.27
CA ARG A 116 -4.87 -16.97 6.49
C ARG A 116 -5.44 -16.97 5.06
N LEU A 117 -6.72 -16.58 4.90
CA LEU A 117 -7.35 -16.44 3.60
C LEU A 117 -6.68 -15.33 2.77
N GLN A 118 -6.27 -14.22 3.38
CA GLN A 118 -5.55 -13.14 2.69
C GLN A 118 -4.15 -13.58 2.23
N GLU A 119 -3.42 -14.33 3.06
CA GLU A 119 -2.11 -14.90 2.68
C GLU A 119 -2.25 -15.90 1.51
N LYS A 120 -3.26 -16.77 1.55
CA LYS A 120 -3.58 -17.71 0.46
C LYS A 120 -3.97 -16.94 -0.82
N ALA A 121 -4.76 -15.87 -0.70
CA ALA A 121 -5.19 -15.02 -1.81
C ALA A 121 -4.00 -14.35 -2.50
N PHE A 122 -3.08 -13.78 -1.71
CA PHE A 122 -1.86 -13.16 -2.21
C PHE A 122 -1.01 -14.15 -3.01
N LYS A 123 -0.75 -15.34 -2.46
CA LYS A 123 -0.01 -16.39 -3.17
C LYS A 123 -0.71 -16.81 -4.47
N ALA A 124 -2.03 -16.98 -4.46
CA ALA A 124 -2.80 -17.38 -5.64
C ALA A 124 -2.72 -16.33 -6.76
N LEU A 125 -2.89 -15.05 -6.43
CA LEU A 125 -2.82 -13.98 -7.43
C LEU A 125 -1.41 -13.85 -8.02
N LEU A 126 -0.36 -13.97 -7.21
CA LEU A 126 1.02 -13.98 -7.71
C LEU A 126 1.28 -15.16 -8.66
N SER A 127 0.73 -16.34 -8.35
CA SER A 127 0.84 -17.53 -9.20
C SER A 127 0.18 -17.33 -10.58
N ILE A 128 -0.98 -16.68 -10.62
CA ILE A 128 -1.66 -16.30 -11.87
C ILE A 128 -0.84 -15.27 -12.63
N ASN A 129 -0.41 -14.20 -11.96
CA ASN A 129 0.39 -13.15 -12.59
C ASN A 129 1.70 -13.69 -13.17
N LYS A 130 2.39 -14.59 -12.45
CA LYS A 130 3.62 -15.24 -12.92
C LYS A 130 3.37 -16.09 -14.15
N ALA A 131 2.25 -16.81 -14.21
CA ALA A 131 1.86 -17.55 -15.41
C ALA A 131 1.50 -16.63 -16.59
N GLN A 132 0.77 -15.53 -16.34
CA GLN A 132 0.35 -14.58 -17.39
C GLN A 132 1.50 -13.76 -17.99
N LEU A 133 2.56 -13.56 -17.23
CA LEU A 133 3.70 -12.72 -17.55
C LEU A 133 4.99 -13.52 -17.77
N SER A 134 4.92 -14.85 -17.93
CA SER A 134 6.11 -15.70 -18.08
C SER A 134 7.01 -15.24 -19.24
N ALA A 135 6.42 -14.97 -20.40
CA ALA A 135 7.14 -14.46 -21.57
C ALA A 135 7.73 -13.06 -21.33
N GLU A 136 7.03 -12.19 -20.58
CA GLU A 136 7.57 -10.88 -20.21
C GLU A 136 8.70 -10.99 -19.19
N ILE A 137 8.61 -11.88 -18.22
CA ILE A 137 9.68 -12.14 -17.24
C ILE A 137 10.92 -12.61 -18.00
N GLU A 138 10.81 -13.65 -18.82
CA GLU A 138 11.94 -14.17 -19.61
C GLU A 138 12.56 -13.10 -20.52
N LYS A 139 11.72 -12.30 -21.20
CA LYS A 139 12.19 -11.29 -22.15
C LYS A 139 12.82 -10.07 -21.48
N PHE A 140 12.36 -9.66 -20.31
CA PHE A 140 12.72 -8.37 -19.71
C PHE A 140 13.54 -8.46 -18.43
N GLU A 141 13.70 -9.63 -17.80
CA GLU A 141 14.57 -9.82 -16.64
C GLU A 141 15.96 -9.22 -16.87
N GLY A 142 16.45 -8.45 -15.91
CA GLY A 142 17.77 -7.84 -15.96
C GLY A 142 17.90 -6.59 -16.84
N LYS A 143 16.94 -6.29 -17.71
CA LYS A 143 16.97 -5.09 -18.57
C LYS A 143 16.73 -3.81 -17.76
N ILE A 144 17.26 -2.70 -18.26
CA ILE A 144 16.99 -1.37 -17.69
C ILE A 144 15.94 -0.67 -18.54
N ILE A 145 14.79 -0.35 -17.94
CA ILE A 145 13.72 0.43 -18.59
C ILE A 145 13.47 1.69 -17.75
N ASN A 146 13.56 2.87 -18.38
CA ASN A 146 13.41 4.16 -17.72
C ASN A 146 14.30 4.31 -16.45
N GLY A 147 15.51 3.77 -16.47
CA GLY A 147 16.46 3.82 -15.35
C GLY A 147 16.12 2.88 -14.19
N VAL A 148 15.27 1.88 -14.40
CA VAL A 148 14.96 0.84 -13.39
C VAL A 148 15.33 -0.52 -13.96
N LYS A 149 16.12 -1.31 -13.21
CA LYS A 149 16.39 -2.70 -13.52
C LYS A 149 15.13 -3.53 -13.31
N ILE A 150 14.65 -4.16 -14.37
CA ILE A 150 13.49 -5.04 -14.34
C ILE A 150 13.89 -6.38 -13.72
N THR A 151 13.04 -6.88 -12.82
CA THR A 151 13.21 -8.18 -12.15
C THR A 151 11.85 -8.87 -12.02
N GLU A 152 11.83 -10.18 -11.84
CA GLU A 152 10.61 -10.97 -11.72
C GLU A 152 9.75 -10.45 -10.57
N SER A 153 10.35 -10.25 -9.39
CA SER A 153 9.66 -9.68 -8.22
C SER A 153 9.09 -8.28 -8.48
N GLY A 154 9.84 -7.43 -9.19
CA GLY A 154 9.34 -6.13 -9.63
C GLY A 154 8.16 -6.21 -10.60
N ILE A 155 8.20 -7.15 -11.54
CA ILE A 155 7.11 -7.46 -12.49
C ILE A 155 5.86 -7.92 -11.74
N LEU A 156 6.01 -8.87 -10.81
CA LEU A 156 4.90 -9.42 -10.04
C LEU A 156 4.26 -8.38 -9.12
N ALA A 157 5.06 -7.52 -8.48
CA ALA A 157 4.55 -6.41 -7.68
C ALA A 157 3.83 -5.38 -8.57
N ALA A 158 4.41 -5.00 -9.71
CA ALA A 158 3.78 -4.09 -10.66
C ALA A 158 2.43 -4.65 -11.17
N ALA A 159 2.33 -5.97 -11.37
CA ALA A 159 1.09 -6.65 -11.73
C ALA A 159 0.07 -6.68 -10.58
N HIS A 160 0.51 -6.77 -9.32
CA HIS A 160 -0.35 -6.60 -8.15
C HIS A 160 -1.00 -5.22 -8.11
N LEU A 161 -0.22 -4.17 -8.38
CA LEU A 161 -0.70 -2.79 -8.40
C LEU A 161 -1.68 -2.51 -9.55
N GLY A 162 -1.29 -2.85 -10.79
CA GLY A 162 -1.97 -2.38 -12.00
C GLY A 162 -2.51 -3.45 -12.93
N GLY A 163 -2.35 -4.72 -12.59
CA GLY A 163 -2.70 -5.87 -13.42
C GLY A 163 -1.66 -6.21 -14.49
N ALA A 164 -1.67 -7.46 -14.95
CA ALA A 164 -0.73 -7.97 -15.95
C ALA A 164 -0.79 -7.21 -17.28
N GLY A 165 -1.98 -6.82 -17.75
CA GLY A 165 -2.12 -6.05 -19.01
C GLY A 165 -1.38 -4.70 -18.97
N SER A 166 -1.46 -3.99 -17.85
CA SER A 166 -0.74 -2.73 -17.64
C SER A 166 0.77 -2.95 -17.65
N VAL A 167 1.25 -4.03 -17.02
CA VAL A 167 2.66 -4.43 -17.04
C VAL A 167 3.14 -4.69 -18.46
N LYS A 168 2.38 -5.46 -19.26
CA LYS A 168 2.70 -5.71 -20.68
C LYS A 168 2.82 -4.40 -21.45
N ASN A 169 1.84 -3.51 -21.31
CA ASN A 169 1.86 -2.20 -21.97
C ASN A 169 3.08 -1.36 -21.57
N TYR A 170 3.46 -1.36 -20.29
CA TYR A 170 4.65 -0.64 -19.82
C TYR A 170 5.93 -1.23 -20.40
N LEU A 171 6.12 -2.56 -20.30
CA LEU A 171 7.35 -3.23 -20.74
C LEU A 171 7.55 -3.13 -22.26
N HIS A 172 6.52 -3.47 -23.05
CA HIS A 172 6.62 -3.47 -24.52
C HIS A 172 6.70 -2.06 -25.12
N SER A 173 6.31 -1.02 -24.37
CA SER A 173 6.52 0.37 -24.78
C SER A 173 7.85 0.97 -24.31
N ASN A 174 8.76 0.16 -23.74
CA ASN A 174 9.97 0.63 -23.07
C ASN A 174 9.67 1.73 -22.04
N GLY A 175 8.57 1.58 -21.30
CA GLY A 175 8.14 2.49 -20.25
C GLY A 175 7.55 3.82 -20.73
N LYS A 176 7.28 3.99 -22.04
CA LYS A 176 6.59 5.17 -22.57
C LYS A 176 5.12 5.22 -22.11
N ARG A 177 4.43 4.08 -22.09
CA ARG A 177 3.06 3.97 -21.55
C ARG A 177 3.11 3.93 -20.03
N LYS A 178 2.77 5.06 -19.40
CA LYS A 178 2.74 5.20 -17.94
C LYS A 178 1.43 4.68 -17.36
N PHE A 179 1.48 4.22 -16.12
CA PHE A 179 0.33 3.84 -15.31
C PHE A 179 0.47 4.47 -13.93
N LYS A 180 -0.65 4.93 -13.39
CA LYS A 180 -0.82 5.32 -11.99
C LYS A 180 -2.14 4.74 -11.47
N ASP A 181 -2.17 4.31 -10.22
CA ASP A 181 -3.40 3.91 -9.54
C ASP A 181 -4.21 5.14 -9.08
N GLY A 182 -5.32 4.89 -8.36
CA GLY A 182 -6.18 5.93 -7.79
C GLY A 182 -5.49 6.83 -6.75
N PHE A 183 -4.36 6.42 -6.18
CA PHE A 183 -3.55 7.22 -5.25
C PHE A 183 -2.35 7.90 -5.94
N GLY A 184 -2.23 7.78 -7.25
CA GLY A 184 -1.10 8.33 -8.00
C GLY A 184 0.19 7.49 -7.93
N THR A 185 0.14 6.32 -7.31
CA THR A 185 1.27 5.38 -7.23
C THR A 185 1.62 4.89 -8.63
N SER A 186 2.86 5.13 -9.05
CA SER A 186 3.29 4.76 -10.39
C SER A 186 3.77 3.31 -10.47
N MET A 187 3.52 2.63 -11.59
CA MET A 187 4.02 1.27 -11.80
C MET A 187 5.56 1.19 -11.77
N LYS A 188 6.23 2.22 -12.29
CA LYS A 188 7.70 2.38 -12.19
C LYS A 188 8.18 2.29 -10.74
N SER A 189 7.43 2.86 -9.79
CA SER A 189 7.80 2.77 -8.36
C SER A 189 7.77 1.34 -7.85
N TYR A 190 6.83 0.51 -8.31
CA TYR A 190 6.75 -0.90 -7.90
C TYR A 190 7.87 -1.74 -8.51
N PHE A 191 8.20 -1.53 -9.79
CA PHE A 191 9.40 -2.13 -10.39
C PHE A 191 10.67 -1.82 -9.59
N LYS A 192 10.80 -0.58 -9.11
CA LYS A 192 11.97 -0.11 -8.35
C LYS A 192 12.00 -0.65 -6.92
N LEU A 193 10.92 -0.47 -6.17
CA LEU A 193 10.86 -0.79 -4.73
C LEU A 193 10.89 -2.30 -4.47
N PHE A 194 10.22 -3.07 -5.33
CA PHE A 194 10.06 -4.51 -5.15
C PHE A 194 11.00 -5.32 -6.04
N GLY A 195 12.05 -4.69 -6.55
CA GLY A 195 13.04 -5.38 -7.36
C GLY A 195 14.01 -6.24 -6.52
N GLY A 196 14.41 -7.37 -7.11
CA GLY A 196 15.48 -8.22 -6.60
C GLY A 196 15.14 -9.11 -5.40
N TYR A 197 13.85 -9.34 -5.13
CA TYR A 197 13.43 -10.40 -4.20
C TYR A 197 13.38 -11.76 -4.90
N ASP A 198 13.67 -12.82 -4.16
CA ASP A 198 13.52 -14.20 -4.56
C ASP A 198 12.04 -14.61 -4.56
N THR A 199 11.54 -14.89 -5.75
CA THR A 199 10.18 -15.33 -6.03
C THR A 199 10.14 -16.73 -6.67
N SER A 200 11.25 -17.48 -6.60
CA SER A 200 11.37 -18.85 -7.13
C SER A 200 10.30 -19.80 -6.58
N HIS A 201 9.94 -19.65 -5.30
CA HIS A 201 8.92 -20.43 -4.60
C HIS A 201 7.49 -20.24 -5.13
N ILE A 202 7.26 -19.22 -5.98
CA ILE A 202 5.98 -18.98 -6.63
C ILE A 202 5.91 -19.87 -7.86
N ILE A 203 5.11 -20.93 -7.79
CA ILE A 203 4.85 -21.82 -8.91
C ILE A 203 3.78 -21.15 -9.81
N PRO A 204 4.04 -20.97 -11.12
CA PRO A 204 3.07 -20.38 -12.04
C PRO A 204 1.86 -21.30 -12.24
N ASN A 205 0.64 -20.77 -12.08
CA ASN A 205 -0.60 -21.50 -12.35
C ASN A 205 -1.72 -20.51 -12.74
N MET A 206 -2.15 -20.57 -14.00
CA MET A 206 -3.20 -19.71 -14.55
C MET A 206 -4.58 -19.91 -13.87
N ASN A 207 -4.82 -21.10 -13.32
CA ASN A 207 -6.08 -21.51 -12.73
C ASN A 207 -6.02 -21.55 -11.19
N ALA A 208 -5.06 -20.87 -10.56
CA ALA A 208 -4.94 -20.87 -9.11
C ALA A 208 -6.23 -20.36 -8.45
N LYS A 209 -6.77 -21.14 -7.51
CA LYS A 209 -7.92 -20.78 -6.68
C LYS A 209 -7.56 -20.96 -5.22
N VAL A 210 -8.16 -20.14 -4.37
CA VAL A 210 -8.01 -20.30 -2.93
C VAL A 210 -8.98 -21.37 -2.45
N LYS A 211 -8.44 -22.44 -1.84
CA LYS A 211 -9.25 -23.47 -1.19
C LYS A 211 -9.36 -23.18 0.31
N LEU A 212 -10.59 -23.17 0.81
CA LEU A 212 -10.93 -23.13 2.22
C LEU A 212 -10.85 -24.56 2.77
N ASN A 213 -9.64 -25.08 2.85
CA ASN A 213 -9.31 -26.22 3.69
C ASN A 213 -8.75 -25.68 5.02
#